data_AF-A0AB37HNY3-F1
#
_entry.id   AF-A0AB37HNY3-F1
#
_cell.length_a   1.000
_cell.length_b   1.000
_cell.length_c   1.000
_cell.angle_alpha   90.00
_cell.angle_beta   90.00
_cell.angle_gamma   90.00
#
_symmetry.space_group_name_H-M   'P 1'
#
loop_
_entity.id
_entity.type
_entity.pdbx_description
1 polymer ?
#
loop_
_entity_poly.entity_id
_entity_poly.type
_entity_poly.pdbx_seq_one_letter_code
_entity_poly.pdbx_strand_id
1 'polypeptide(L)'
;MKNKLLPQKKWSTVECTVPQAEQILREYEKVKRTSSNQLLVDYDDMLTIANRVLEEEGELLLKYQQRYDYFLTDESQDTSMVQHAIIEKLVQKHKNLCVVADDDQSIYTWRAAEPQYLMDFKKVYPEATILKMEQNYRSSKDIVNAANQFIKRNKHRYDKNMFTDNPAAKPIIVKRHFNDKNQTSYLVKEISTVANYRDVAVLYRNNSSSIPLINLFDRAGIPFYIKDSDNRFFSHWVVEDILNFMRMTFNDKRVDILDKIHMKFNGYITKQQMAELKAVRNNDSVFDNLLQFVQLKEYQVKQLKKCKEIFRDMKGIAPLSAIRYIRYELGYEKALEKMSERLGFNLEYLVGILNTLEEIADTLETMEEFAHRLKYLETLMKNSKRQKNENVVTLSTFHSSKGLEFKRVYMIDLVDGMIPSKAETKSYDEGNHELMEEAVRLFYVGMTRAKQHLELLSYEKKNGSPVKESPFLSNIRQIIAPVKEKAQLNAVANKSKVPSNPNGIKDRSQLVEGKMIKHRVFGHGEITHIGQESIDIQFPSSNKKLSLSTCIEMGLLEPVD
;
A
#
# COMPACT_ATOMS: atom_id res chain seq x y z
N MET A 1 -9.56 19.74 0.72
CA MET A 1 -10.70 20.68 0.55
C MET A 1 -10.27 21.98 -0.09
N LYS A 2 -9.34 22.74 0.51
CA LYS A 2 -8.81 24.00 -0.05
C LYS A 2 -8.16 23.84 -1.43
N ASN A 3 -7.31 22.83 -1.61
CA ASN A 3 -6.62 22.58 -2.89
C ASN A 3 -7.57 22.20 -4.03
N LYS A 4 -8.78 21.69 -3.71
CA LYS A 4 -9.87 21.44 -4.68
C LYS A 4 -10.77 22.66 -4.91
N LEU A 5 -10.46 23.80 -4.30
CA LEU A 5 -11.31 25.01 -4.31
C LEU A 5 -12.76 24.76 -3.88
N LEU A 6 -12.99 23.78 -3.00
CA LEU A 6 -14.34 23.45 -2.53
C LEU A 6 -14.91 24.57 -1.64
N PRO A 7 -16.07 25.15 -1.97
CA PRO A 7 -16.71 26.17 -1.14
C PRO A 7 -17.01 25.64 0.26
N GLN A 8 -16.91 26.50 1.29
CA GLN A 8 -17.16 26.11 2.69
C GLN A 8 -18.54 25.46 2.93
N LYS A 9 -19.54 25.83 2.13
CA LYS A 9 -20.90 25.24 2.22
C LYS A 9 -20.95 23.78 1.75
N LYS A 10 -19.97 23.33 0.96
CA LYS A 10 -19.83 21.95 0.46
C LYS A 10 -18.84 21.12 1.27
N TRP A 11 -18.35 21.64 2.39
CA TRP A 11 -17.41 20.90 3.24
C TRP A 11 -18.07 19.70 3.91
N SER A 12 -19.36 19.81 4.23
CA SER A 12 -20.16 18.73 4.81
C SER A 12 -20.42 17.56 3.86
N THR A 13 -20.28 17.76 2.55
CA THR A 13 -20.53 16.72 1.54
C THR A 13 -19.30 15.86 1.25
N VAL A 14 -18.16 16.15 1.87
CA VAL A 14 -16.94 15.36 1.70
C VAL A 14 -16.97 14.20 2.70
N GLU A 15 -17.04 12.98 2.18
CA GLU A 15 -16.96 11.78 3.00
C GLU A 15 -15.64 11.73 3.78
N CYS A 16 -15.72 11.51 5.09
CA CYS A 16 -14.56 11.43 5.96
C CYS A 16 -14.80 10.38 7.04
N THR A 17 -13.77 9.58 7.32
CA THR A 17 -13.78 8.56 8.38
C THR A 17 -13.58 9.15 9.77
N VAL A 18 -13.16 10.42 9.87
CA VAL A 18 -12.91 11.11 11.14
C VAL A 18 -14.23 11.67 11.67
N PRO A 19 -14.67 11.28 12.89
CA PRO A 19 -15.87 11.86 13.49
C PRO A 19 -15.75 13.38 13.64
N GLN A 20 -16.82 14.11 13.33
CA GLN A 20 -16.89 15.58 13.45
C GLN A 20 -15.80 16.33 12.67
N ALA A 21 -15.27 15.76 11.58
CA ALA A 21 -14.19 16.35 10.77
C ALA A 21 -14.43 17.82 10.38
N GLU A 22 -15.67 18.17 9.99
CA GLU A 22 -16.03 19.54 9.63
C GLU A 22 -15.87 20.50 10.81
N GLN A 23 -16.37 20.13 11.98
CA GLN A 23 -16.27 20.96 13.19
C GLN A 23 -14.81 21.17 13.58
N ILE A 24 -14.00 20.11 13.52
CA ILE A 24 -12.56 20.18 13.77
C ILE A 24 -11.89 21.14 12.80
N LEU A 25 -12.21 21.05 11.50
CA LEU A 25 -11.64 21.94 10.48
C LEU A 25 -12.06 23.40 10.70
N ARG A 26 -13.32 23.66 11.06
CA ARG A 26 -13.81 25.02 11.34
C ARG A 26 -13.12 25.64 12.55
N GLU A 27 -12.96 24.88 13.62
CA GLU A 27 -12.22 25.35 14.80
C GLU A 27 -10.74 25.55 14.47
N TYR A 28 -10.12 24.68 13.68
CA TYR A 28 -8.76 24.88 13.19
C TYR A 28 -8.59 26.19 12.39
N GLU A 29 -9.49 26.48 11.45
CA GLU A 29 -9.48 27.74 10.70
C GLU A 29 -9.73 28.97 11.58
N LYS A 30 -10.57 28.84 12.60
CA LYS A 30 -10.84 29.89 13.58
C LYS A 30 -9.61 30.17 14.43
N VAL A 31 -8.96 29.12 14.96
CA VAL A 31 -7.72 29.21 15.73
C VAL A 31 -6.66 29.98 14.94
N LYS A 32 -6.46 29.69 13.66
CA LYS A 32 -5.48 30.42 12.83
C LYS A 32 -5.73 31.94 12.75
N ARG A 33 -6.98 32.37 12.90
CA ARG A 33 -7.40 33.77 12.84
C ARG A 33 -7.45 34.45 14.20
N THR A 34 -7.72 33.71 15.27
CA THR A 34 -8.03 34.29 16.60
C THR A 34 -7.01 33.98 17.69
N SER A 35 -6.14 32.98 17.51
CA SER A 35 -5.25 32.50 18.58
C SER A 35 -4.05 33.42 18.86
N SER A 36 -3.74 34.34 17.97
CA SER A 36 -2.63 35.29 18.15
C SER A 36 -2.96 36.63 17.49
N ASN A 37 -2.22 37.69 17.84
CA ASN A 37 -2.30 39.00 17.16
C ASN A 37 -1.75 38.95 15.71
N GLN A 38 -1.40 37.77 15.21
CA GLN A 38 -0.90 37.52 13.86
C GLN A 38 -1.80 36.50 13.17
N LEU A 39 -1.99 36.69 11.85
CA LEU A 39 -2.65 35.70 11.02
C LEU A 39 -1.71 34.50 10.82
N LEU A 40 -2.13 33.31 11.24
CA LEU A 40 -1.41 32.07 10.95
C LEU A 40 -1.82 31.57 9.57
N VAL A 41 -0.83 31.26 8.73
CA VAL A 41 -0.99 30.80 7.34
C VAL A 41 -0.38 29.42 7.20
N ASP A 42 -1.17 28.44 6.76
CA ASP A 42 -0.67 27.11 6.39
C ASP A 42 -0.32 27.00 4.89
N TYR A 43 0.24 25.87 4.47
CA TYR A 43 0.66 25.67 3.08
C TYR A 43 -0.50 25.77 2.07
N ASP A 44 -1.69 25.33 2.44
CA ASP A 44 -2.87 25.41 1.56
C ASP A 44 -3.45 26.84 1.53
N ASP A 45 -3.33 27.58 2.64
CA ASP A 45 -3.68 29.00 2.69
C ASP A 45 -2.81 29.82 1.73
N MET A 46 -1.51 29.53 1.64
CA MET A 46 -0.62 30.24 0.70
C MET A 46 -1.16 30.21 -0.73
N LEU A 47 -1.63 29.05 -1.18
CA LEU A 47 -2.19 28.87 -2.53
C LEU A 47 -3.54 29.57 -2.69
N THR A 48 -4.46 29.35 -1.74
CA THR A 48 -5.81 29.92 -1.83
C THR A 48 -5.81 31.44 -1.68
N ILE A 49 -4.94 32.00 -0.82
CA ILE A 49 -4.73 33.44 -0.69
C ILE A 49 -4.12 34.00 -1.98
N ALA A 50 -3.08 33.37 -2.54
CA ALA A 50 -2.49 33.81 -3.80
C ALA A 50 -3.51 33.83 -4.94
N ASN A 51 -4.32 32.76 -5.07
CA ASN A 51 -5.38 32.68 -6.07
C ASN A 51 -6.40 33.82 -5.91
N ARG A 52 -6.84 34.09 -4.68
CA ARG A 52 -7.81 35.15 -4.38
C ARG A 52 -7.23 36.54 -4.65
N VAL A 53 -6.00 36.82 -4.22
CA VAL A 53 -5.35 38.13 -4.44
C VAL A 53 -5.18 38.38 -5.95
N LEU A 54 -4.80 37.38 -6.74
CA LEU A 54 -4.72 37.52 -8.20
C LEU A 54 -6.09 37.70 -8.87
N GLU A 55 -7.18 37.30 -8.21
CA GLU A 55 -8.55 37.49 -8.70
C GLU A 55 -9.11 38.89 -8.35
N GLU A 56 -8.81 39.37 -7.14
CA GLU A 56 -9.32 40.64 -6.61
C GLU A 56 -8.45 41.85 -7.03
N GLU A 57 -7.13 41.70 -7.10
CA GLU A 57 -6.17 42.79 -7.34
C GLU A 57 -5.66 42.80 -8.79
N GLY A 58 -6.42 43.41 -9.70
CA GLY A 58 -6.12 43.43 -11.13
C GLY A 58 -4.75 44.03 -11.49
N GLU A 59 -4.30 45.07 -10.79
CA GLU A 59 -2.97 45.67 -11.02
C GLU A 59 -1.82 44.69 -10.72
N LEU A 60 -1.96 43.91 -9.65
CA LEU A 60 -0.97 42.91 -9.28
C LEU A 60 -0.94 41.78 -10.30
N LEU A 61 -2.10 41.29 -10.74
CA LEU A 61 -2.19 40.28 -11.79
C LEU A 61 -1.52 40.78 -13.08
N LEU A 62 -1.84 42.00 -13.51
CA LEU A 62 -1.24 42.64 -14.69
C LEU A 62 0.28 42.72 -14.59
N LYS A 63 0.81 43.11 -13.43
CA LYS A 63 2.25 43.16 -13.18
C LYS A 63 2.92 41.80 -13.40
N TYR A 64 2.30 40.71 -12.96
CA TYR A 64 2.86 39.37 -13.17
C TYR A 64 2.67 38.86 -14.61
N GLN A 65 1.53 39.14 -15.23
CA GLN A 65 1.26 38.81 -16.64
C GLN A 65 2.22 39.52 -17.60
N GLN A 66 2.71 40.72 -17.25
CA GLN A 66 3.69 41.48 -18.05
C GLN A 66 5.13 41.12 -17.74
N ARG A 67 5.39 40.51 -16.57
CA ARG A 67 6.75 40.17 -16.15
C ARG A 67 7.26 38.89 -16.82
N TYR A 68 6.37 37.96 -17.13
CA TYR A 68 6.72 36.64 -17.63
C TYR A 68 5.98 36.36 -18.94
N ASP A 69 6.71 36.32 -20.05
CA ASP A 69 6.14 36.06 -21.36
C ASP A 69 5.80 34.59 -21.59
N TYR A 70 6.46 33.68 -20.86
CA TYR A 70 6.34 32.22 -21.03
C TYR A 70 6.27 31.53 -19.67
N PHE A 71 5.32 30.61 -19.53
CA PHE A 71 5.18 29.75 -18.36
C PHE A 71 5.45 28.30 -18.74
N LEU A 72 6.28 27.63 -17.94
CA LEU A 72 6.59 26.22 -18.08
C LEU A 72 6.22 25.52 -16.79
N THR A 73 5.42 24.46 -16.89
CA THR A 73 5.02 23.64 -15.75
C THR A 73 5.46 22.21 -15.97
N ASP A 74 6.20 21.66 -15.02
CA ASP A 74 6.61 20.25 -15.01
C ASP A 74 5.77 19.46 -13.99
N GLU A 75 5.68 18.15 -14.15
CA GLU A 75 4.90 17.24 -13.28
C GLU A 75 3.44 17.67 -13.11
N SER A 76 2.83 18.20 -14.18
CA SER A 76 1.54 18.88 -14.10
C SER A 76 0.36 17.95 -13.80
N GLN A 77 0.57 16.63 -13.85
CA GLN A 77 -0.39 15.62 -13.40
C GLN A 77 -0.60 15.59 -11.88
N ASP A 78 0.36 16.10 -11.10
CA ASP A 78 0.25 16.18 -9.64
C ASP A 78 -0.26 17.55 -9.17
N THR A 79 -0.70 18.40 -10.10
CA THR A 79 -1.14 19.76 -9.81
C THR A 79 -2.58 19.76 -9.31
N SER A 80 -2.85 20.57 -8.29
CA SER A 80 -4.18 20.75 -7.72
C SER A 80 -5.00 21.81 -8.46
N MET A 81 -6.32 21.81 -8.27
CA MET A 81 -7.22 22.78 -8.91
C MET A 81 -6.84 24.24 -8.62
N VAL A 82 -6.43 24.56 -7.39
CA VAL A 82 -6.00 25.93 -7.04
C VAL A 82 -4.74 26.35 -7.80
N GLN A 83 -3.80 25.42 -8.03
CA GLN A 83 -2.57 25.73 -8.76
C GLN A 83 -2.86 25.93 -10.26
N HIS A 84 -3.72 25.10 -10.85
CA HIS A 84 -4.20 25.32 -12.23
C HIS A 84 -4.89 26.68 -12.36
N ALA A 85 -5.80 27.02 -11.44
CA ALA A 85 -6.50 28.30 -11.45
C ALA A 85 -5.57 29.52 -11.33
N ILE A 86 -4.45 29.41 -10.61
CA ILE A 86 -3.42 30.46 -10.55
C ILE A 86 -2.70 30.59 -11.90
N ILE A 87 -2.24 29.47 -12.45
CA ILE A 87 -1.50 29.45 -13.73
C ILE A 87 -2.39 30.00 -14.85
N GLU A 88 -3.65 29.59 -14.92
CA GLU A 88 -4.63 30.07 -15.90
C GLU A 88 -4.77 31.60 -15.88
N LYS A 89 -4.89 32.20 -14.70
CA LYS A 89 -4.94 33.67 -14.55
C LYS A 89 -3.65 34.32 -15.07
N LEU A 90 -2.50 33.76 -14.73
CA LEU A 90 -1.20 34.32 -15.12
C LEU A 90 -0.94 34.24 -16.62
N VAL A 91 -1.42 33.21 -17.31
CA VAL A 91 -1.20 33.06 -18.77
C VAL A 91 -2.32 33.64 -19.62
N GLN A 92 -3.44 34.08 -19.03
CA GLN A 92 -4.68 34.42 -19.72
C GLN A 92 -4.50 35.37 -20.92
N LYS A 93 -3.60 36.35 -20.82
CA LYS A 93 -3.39 37.37 -21.86
C LYS A 93 -2.67 36.87 -23.11
N HIS A 94 -1.58 36.12 -22.92
CA HIS A 94 -0.67 35.72 -24.00
C HIS A 94 -0.78 34.23 -24.34
N LYS A 95 -1.30 33.40 -23.43
CA LYS A 95 -1.51 31.95 -23.57
C LYS A 95 -0.24 31.14 -23.87
N ASN A 96 0.94 31.71 -23.62
CA ASN A 96 2.21 31.01 -23.77
C ASN A 96 2.46 30.12 -22.55
N LEU A 97 1.84 28.94 -22.57
CA LEU A 97 1.96 27.92 -21.53
C LEU A 97 2.49 26.64 -22.15
N CYS A 98 3.59 26.11 -21.61
CA CYS A 98 4.10 24.78 -21.91
C CYS A 98 3.90 23.88 -20.69
N VAL A 99 3.10 22.83 -20.85
CA VAL A 99 2.78 21.87 -19.80
C VAL A 99 3.46 20.54 -20.13
N VAL A 100 4.31 20.07 -19.22
CA VAL A 100 4.91 18.74 -19.25
C VAL A 100 4.21 17.89 -18.20
N ALA A 101 3.72 16.72 -18.62
CA ALA A 101 3.00 15.81 -17.76
C ALA A 101 3.04 14.36 -18.25
N ASP A 102 2.87 13.44 -17.30
CA ASP A 102 2.67 12.02 -17.57
C ASP A 102 1.50 11.47 -16.72
N ASP A 103 0.35 11.22 -17.35
CA ASP A 103 -0.85 10.68 -16.71
C ASP A 103 -0.66 9.30 -16.09
N ASP A 104 0.28 8.50 -16.59
CA ASP A 104 0.62 7.20 -15.99
C ASP A 104 1.48 7.35 -14.72
N GLN A 105 1.98 8.55 -14.43
CA GLN A 105 2.75 8.88 -13.23
C GLN A 105 2.00 9.80 -12.26
N SER A 106 0.67 9.88 -12.39
CA SER A 106 -0.18 10.57 -11.41
C SER A 106 -0.39 9.69 -10.17
N ILE A 107 0.21 10.05 -9.05
CA ILE A 107 0.22 9.26 -7.80
C ILE A 107 0.00 10.10 -6.54
N TYR A 108 -0.53 11.32 -6.71
CA TYR A 108 -0.77 12.27 -5.63
C TYR A 108 -2.23 12.74 -5.54
N THR A 109 -3.20 11.92 -5.98
CA THR A 109 -4.64 12.24 -5.87
C THR A 109 -5.05 12.46 -4.41
N TRP A 110 -4.43 11.74 -3.48
CA TRP A 110 -4.61 11.93 -2.03
C TRP A 110 -4.16 13.32 -1.52
N ARG A 111 -3.32 14.05 -2.28
CA ARG A 111 -2.97 15.47 -2.05
C ARG A 111 -3.84 16.44 -2.85
N ALA A 112 -4.94 15.97 -3.42
CA ALA A 112 -5.84 16.70 -4.29
C ALA A 112 -5.23 17.15 -5.64
N ALA A 113 -4.27 16.37 -6.17
CA ALA A 113 -3.95 16.44 -7.59
C ALA A 113 -5.21 16.12 -8.42
N GLU A 114 -5.39 16.79 -9.57
CA GLU A 114 -6.54 16.62 -10.46
C GLU A 114 -6.09 16.23 -11.88
N PRO A 115 -5.76 14.96 -12.13
CA PRO A 115 -5.24 14.51 -13.43
C PRO A 115 -6.25 14.67 -14.56
N GLN A 116 -7.55 14.73 -14.22
CA GLN A 116 -8.61 15.00 -15.18
C GLN A 116 -8.42 16.34 -15.89
N TYR A 117 -7.82 17.34 -15.22
CA TYR A 117 -7.52 18.62 -15.83
C TYR A 117 -6.58 18.47 -17.04
N LEU A 118 -5.64 17.54 -17.00
CA LEU A 118 -4.78 17.23 -18.16
C LEU A 118 -5.58 16.63 -19.31
N MET A 119 -6.51 15.71 -19.01
CA MET A 119 -7.39 15.11 -20.04
C MET A 119 -8.24 16.17 -20.73
N ASP A 120 -8.68 17.16 -19.97
CA ASP A 120 -9.50 18.28 -20.41
C ASP A 120 -8.69 19.49 -20.89
N PHE A 121 -7.36 19.39 -21.00
CA PHE A 121 -6.48 20.53 -21.31
C PHE A 121 -6.87 21.24 -22.62
N LYS A 122 -7.25 20.48 -23.65
CA LYS A 122 -7.74 21.03 -24.93
C LYS A 122 -9.10 21.71 -24.85
N LYS A 123 -9.92 21.40 -23.84
CA LYS A 123 -11.18 22.13 -23.60
C LYS A 123 -10.90 23.53 -23.07
N VAL A 124 -9.85 23.67 -22.25
CA VAL A 124 -9.42 24.97 -21.67
C VAL A 124 -8.58 25.76 -22.67
N TYR A 125 -7.68 25.10 -23.41
CA TYR A 125 -6.81 25.69 -24.42
C TYR A 125 -7.05 25.02 -25.80
N PRO A 126 -8.06 25.47 -26.57
CA PRO A 126 -8.40 24.85 -27.87
C PRO A 126 -7.27 24.86 -28.90
N GLU A 127 -6.41 25.88 -28.85
CA GLU A 127 -5.27 26.07 -29.76
C GLU A 127 -4.01 25.30 -29.30
N ALA A 128 -4.08 24.57 -28.18
CA ALA A 128 -2.93 23.85 -27.65
C ALA A 128 -2.49 22.71 -28.58
N THR A 129 -1.18 22.67 -28.84
CA THR A 129 -0.53 21.56 -29.54
C THR A 129 -0.14 20.48 -28.52
N ILE A 130 -0.55 19.24 -28.76
CA ILE A 130 -0.15 18.09 -27.93
C ILE A 130 0.99 17.36 -28.64
N LEU A 131 2.13 17.28 -27.97
CA LEU A 131 3.29 16.51 -28.40
C LEU A 131 3.41 15.27 -27.51
N LYS A 132 3.48 14.08 -28.11
CA LYS A 132 3.66 12.81 -27.37
C LYS A 132 5.12 12.37 -27.46
N MET A 133 5.77 12.22 -26.31
CA MET A 133 7.14 11.69 -26.21
C MET A 133 7.08 10.21 -25.82
N GLU A 134 7.08 9.33 -26.82
CA GLU A 134 6.89 7.88 -26.61
C GLU A 134 8.21 7.10 -26.48
N GLN A 135 9.33 7.70 -26.87
CA GLN A 135 10.64 7.03 -26.77
C GLN A 135 11.22 7.16 -25.36
N ASN A 136 11.46 6.02 -24.72
CA ASN A 136 12.13 5.90 -23.44
C ASN A 136 13.64 5.69 -23.64
N TYR A 137 14.41 6.59 -23.04
CA TYR A 137 15.88 6.56 -23.09
C TYR A 137 16.51 5.97 -21.80
N ARG A 138 15.71 5.67 -20.78
CA ARG A 138 16.16 5.25 -19.44
C ARG A 138 16.35 3.73 -19.33
N SER A 139 15.33 2.99 -19.73
CA SER A 139 15.12 1.59 -19.34
C SER A 139 15.41 0.65 -20.51
N SER A 140 15.82 -0.57 -20.17
CA SER A 140 16.01 -1.66 -21.13
C SER A 140 14.69 -2.09 -21.78
N LYS A 141 14.80 -2.76 -22.93
CA LYS A 141 13.64 -3.25 -23.69
C LYS A 141 12.73 -4.17 -22.87
N ASP A 142 13.30 -5.01 -22.00
CA ASP A 142 12.55 -5.92 -21.13
C ASP A 142 11.64 -5.16 -20.16
N ILE A 143 12.19 -4.11 -19.52
CA ILE A 143 11.47 -3.29 -18.54
C ILE A 143 10.39 -2.45 -19.23
N VAL A 144 10.73 -1.81 -20.35
CA VAL A 144 9.79 -0.96 -21.12
C VAL A 144 8.60 -1.79 -21.60
N ASN A 145 8.85 -2.96 -22.18
CA ASN A 145 7.77 -3.83 -22.66
C ASN A 145 6.84 -4.27 -21.53
N ALA A 146 7.41 -4.71 -20.40
CA ALA A 146 6.62 -5.18 -19.28
C ALA A 146 5.80 -4.04 -18.63
N ALA A 147 6.43 -2.88 -18.42
CA ALA A 147 5.77 -1.71 -17.84
C ALA A 147 4.62 -1.21 -18.73
N ASN A 148 4.82 -1.14 -20.05
CA ASN A 148 3.77 -0.78 -21.01
C ASN A 148 2.56 -1.71 -20.97
N GLN A 149 2.81 -3.02 -20.97
CA GLN A 149 1.71 -3.99 -20.89
C GLN A 149 1.04 -3.97 -19.51
N PHE A 150 1.79 -3.65 -18.45
CA PHE A 150 1.27 -3.55 -17.10
C PHE A 150 0.25 -2.41 -16.98
N ILE A 151 0.63 -1.21 -17.40
CA ILE A 151 -0.14 0.03 -17.21
C ILE A 151 -1.41 0.11 -18.06
N LYS A 152 -1.52 -0.69 -19.15
CA LYS A 152 -2.74 -0.81 -19.98
C LYS A 152 -3.98 -1.34 -19.25
N ARG A 153 -3.84 -1.76 -17.98
CA ARG A 153 -4.97 -2.12 -17.11
C ARG A 153 -5.81 -0.93 -16.70
N ASN A 154 -5.21 0.26 -16.63
CA ASN A 154 -5.94 1.49 -16.35
C ASN A 154 -6.74 1.93 -17.57
N LYS A 155 -7.97 2.37 -17.34
CA LYS A 155 -8.88 2.84 -18.39
C LYS A 155 -8.77 4.34 -18.60
N HIS A 156 -8.57 5.10 -17.51
CA HIS A 156 -8.48 6.57 -17.57
C HIS A 156 -7.04 7.01 -17.83
N ARG A 157 -6.62 6.90 -19.08
CA ARG A 157 -5.28 7.27 -19.55
C ARG A 157 -5.31 7.76 -21.00
N TYR A 158 -4.28 8.49 -21.39
CA TYR A 158 -4.01 8.71 -22.81
C TYR A 158 -3.54 7.40 -23.45
N ASP A 159 -4.04 7.15 -24.67
CA ASP A 159 -3.48 6.08 -25.50
C ASP A 159 -2.10 6.52 -25.99
N LYS A 160 -1.08 5.90 -25.41
CA LYS A 160 0.34 6.11 -25.69
C LYS A 160 1.05 4.80 -25.45
N ASN A 161 2.03 4.50 -26.31
CA ASN A 161 2.80 3.27 -26.24
C ASN A 161 4.28 3.63 -26.18
N MET A 162 4.89 3.45 -25.01
CA MET A 162 6.30 3.73 -24.84
C MET A 162 7.14 2.70 -25.62
N PHE A 163 8.25 3.08 -26.21
CA PHE A 163 9.22 2.14 -26.82
C PHE A 163 10.64 2.55 -26.47
N THR A 164 11.63 1.71 -26.75
CA THR A 164 13.03 2.05 -26.49
C THR A 164 13.96 1.40 -27.51
N ASP A 165 15.03 2.13 -27.84
CA ASP A 165 16.16 1.64 -28.64
C ASP A 165 17.26 1.03 -27.76
N ASN A 166 17.13 1.11 -26.43
CA ASN A 166 18.04 0.45 -25.51
C ASN A 166 17.99 -1.07 -25.71
N PRO A 167 19.13 -1.77 -25.63
CA PRO A 167 19.14 -3.22 -25.75
C PRO A 167 18.37 -3.88 -24.59
N ALA A 168 17.98 -5.14 -24.81
CA ALA A 168 17.60 -6.02 -23.71
C ALA A 168 18.77 -6.14 -22.73
N ALA A 169 18.48 -6.24 -21.44
CA ALA A 169 19.49 -6.29 -20.39
C ALA A 169 19.39 -7.60 -19.61
N LYS A 170 18.63 -7.59 -18.51
CA LYS A 170 18.31 -8.79 -17.74
C LYS A 170 16.79 -8.95 -17.69
N PRO A 171 16.28 -10.20 -17.68
CA PRO A 171 14.86 -10.42 -17.48
C PRO A 171 14.43 -9.88 -16.11
N ILE A 172 13.19 -9.40 -16.02
CA ILE A 172 12.58 -9.01 -14.75
C ILE A 172 12.47 -10.25 -13.88
N ILE A 173 13.03 -10.18 -12.67
CA ILE A 173 13.04 -11.30 -11.72
C ILE A 173 11.88 -11.13 -10.76
N VAL A 174 11.02 -12.14 -10.66
CA VAL A 174 9.96 -12.19 -9.63
C VAL A 174 10.29 -13.32 -8.66
N LYS A 175 10.54 -12.98 -7.39
CA LYS A 175 10.89 -13.95 -6.34
C LYS A 175 9.89 -13.90 -5.20
N ARG A 176 9.47 -15.09 -4.76
CA ARG A 176 8.62 -15.27 -3.58
C ARG A 176 9.43 -15.98 -2.50
N HIS A 177 9.64 -15.30 -1.37
CA HIS A 177 10.35 -15.83 -0.22
C HIS A 177 9.39 -16.48 0.78
N PHE A 178 9.92 -17.26 1.72
CA PHE A 178 9.10 -17.87 2.77
C PHE A 178 8.52 -16.82 3.73
N ASN A 179 9.33 -15.83 4.14
CA ASN A 179 8.88 -14.73 4.98
C ASN A 179 9.61 -13.41 4.68
N ASP A 180 9.14 -12.32 5.29
CA ASP A 180 9.72 -10.98 5.29
C ASP A 180 11.20 -10.93 5.73
N LYS A 181 11.58 -11.71 6.75
CA LYS A 181 12.98 -11.83 7.19
C LYS A 181 13.87 -12.43 6.09
N ASN A 182 13.39 -13.47 5.41
CA ASN A 182 14.11 -14.12 4.31
C ASN A 182 14.26 -13.18 3.09
N GLN A 183 13.24 -12.38 2.78
CA GLN A 183 13.34 -11.34 1.76
C GLN A 183 14.44 -10.32 2.12
N THR A 184 14.45 -9.83 3.36
CA THR A 184 15.41 -8.83 3.82
C THR A 184 16.84 -9.38 3.84
N SER A 185 17.01 -10.63 4.31
CA SER A 185 18.31 -11.33 4.28
C SER A 185 18.82 -11.56 2.86
N TYR A 186 17.91 -11.88 1.92
CA TYR A 186 18.24 -12.02 0.51
C TYR A 186 18.75 -10.70 -0.08
N LEU A 187 18.10 -9.58 0.22
CA LEU A 187 18.54 -8.25 -0.24
C LEU A 187 19.94 -7.90 0.26
N VAL A 188 20.22 -8.13 1.55
CA VAL A 188 21.57 -7.91 2.12
C VAL A 188 22.61 -8.73 1.35
N LYS A 189 22.32 -10.02 1.10
CA LYS A 189 23.22 -10.90 0.35
C LYS A 189 23.45 -10.39 -1.08
N GLU A 190 22.40 -10.09 -1.84
CA GLU A 190 22.55 -9.62 -3.22
C GLU A 190 23.28 -8.29 -3.30
N ILE A 191 22.89 -7.32 -2.46
CA ILE A 191 23.43 -5.97 -2.48
C ILE A 191 24.88 -5.94 -2.00
N SER A 192 25.26 -6.78 -1.03
CA SER A 192 26.65 -6.88 -0.57
C SER A 192 27.66 -7.23 -1.68
N THR A 193 27.20 -7.88 -2.76
CA THR A 193 28.05 -8.24 -3.91
C THR A 193 28.14 -7.16 -4.98
N VAL A 194 27.42 -6.04 -4.82
CA VAL A 194 27.38 -4.97 -5.81
C VAL A 194 28.58 -4.03 -5.64
N ALA A 195 29.30 -3.76 -6.73
CA ALA A 195 30.48 -2.89 -6.72
C ALA A 195 30.16 -1.39 -6.49
N ASN A 196 29.03 -0.92 -7.01
CA ASN A 196 28.62 0.49 -6.93
C ASN A 196 27.23 0.59 -6.30
N TYR A 197 27.15 1.07 -5.07
CA TYR A 197 25.90 1.19 -4.32
C TYR A 197 25.01 2.32 -4.84
N ARG A 198 25.57 3.40 -5.42
CA ARG A 198 24.79 4.49 -6.06
C ARG A 198 23.84 4.00 -7.15
N ASP A 199 24.19 2.89 -7.77
CA ASP A 199 23.42 2.27 -8.85
C ASP A 199 22.20 1.49 -8.34
N VAL A 200 22.05 1.33 -7.02
CA VAL A 200 21.06 0.46 -6.38
C VAL A 200 20.00 1.27 -5.64
N ALA A 201 18.75 0.93 -5.88
CA ALA A 201 17.63 1.36 -5.04
C ALA A 201 16.79 0.19 -4.53
N VAL A 202 16.33 0.29 -3.29
CA VAL A 202 15.30 -0.55 -2.71
C VAL A 202 14.06 0.29 -2.50
N LEU A 203 12.98 -0.10 -3.16
CA LEU A 203 11.71 0.62 -3.19
C LEU A 203 10.62 -0.16 -2.45
N TYR A 204 9.88 0.53 -1.60
CA TYR A 204 8.81 -0.04 -0.79
C TYR A 204 7.56 0.84 -0.78
N ARG A 205 6.40 0.29 -0.40
CA ARG A 205 5.17 1.09 -0.26
C ARG A 205 5.19 1.97 1.00
N ASN A 206 5.64 1.40 2.12
CA ASN A 206 5.48 1.96 3.46
C ASN A 206 6.83 2.27 4.10
N ASN A 207 6.97 3.43 4.74
CA ASN A 207 8.22 3.80 5.42
C ASN A 207 8.63 2.81 6.52
N SER A 208 7.68 2.14 7.16
CA SER A 208 7.96 1.12 8.19
C SER A 208 8.82 -0.03 7.67
N SER A 209 8.73 -0.36 6.38
CA SER A 209 9.53 -1.40 5.73
C SER A 209 11.03 -1.07 5.71
N SER A 210 11.39 0.21 5.86
CA SER A 210 12.79 0.63 5.91
C SER A 210 13.49 0.22 7.21
N ILE A 211 12.76 0.12 8.34
CA ILE A 211 13.40 -0.07 9.66
C ILE A 211 14.15 -1.41 9.77
N PRO A 212 13.56 -2.57 9.41
CA PRO A 212 14.29 -3.84 9.37
C PRO A 212 15.50 -3.80 8.42
N LEU A 213 15.33 -3.19 7.25
CA LEU A 213 16.40 -3.03 6.25
C LEU A 213 17.57 -2.24 6.79
N ILE A 214 17.32 -1.10 7.42
CA ILE A 214 18.34 -0.21 7.99
C ILE A 214 19.13 -0.94 9.07
N ASN A 215 18.44 -1.67 9.95
CA ASN A 215 19.11 -2.44 10.99
C ASN A 215 20.06 -3.50 10.39
N LEU A 216 19.62 -4.22 9.36
CA LEU A 216 20.43 -5.27 8.72
C LEU A 216 21.52 -4.72 7.80
N PHE A 217 21.27 -3.62 7.08
CA PHE A 217 22.28 -2.97 6.24
C PHE A 217 23.41 -2.42 7.09
N ASP A 218 23.09 -1.76 8.20
CA ASP A 218 24.10 -1.27 9.15
C ASP A 218 24.91 -2.43 9.75
N ARG A 219 24.26 -3.53 10.17
CA ARG A 219 24.95 -4.74 10.65
C ARG A 219 25.85 -5.38 9.59
N ALA A 220 25.47 -5.30 8.32
CA ALA A 220 26.23 -5.82 7.20
C ALA A 220 27.28 -4.83 6.64
N GLY A 221 27.39 -3.63 7.21
CA GLY A 221 28.30 -2.58 6.72
C GLY A 221 27.92 -2.00 5.36
N ILE A 222 26.66 -2.13 4.94
CA ILE A 222 26.15 -1.59 3.66
C ILE A 222 25.71 -0.14 3.89
N PRO A 223 26.37 0.85 3.28
CA PRO A 223 25.99 2.26 3.46
C PRO A 223 24.72 2.59 2.66
N PHE A 224 23.85 3.42 3.23
CA PHE A 224 22.55 3.74 2.63
C PHE A 224 22.15 5.20 2.83
N TYR A 225 21.31 5.67 1.90
CA TYR A 225 20.64 6.96 1.92
C TYR A 225 19.13 6.75 1.92
N ILE A 226 18.42 7.40 2.84
CA ILE A 226 16.95 7.36 2.89
C ILE A 226 16.41 8.69 2.36
N LYS A 227 15.63 8.64 1.28
CA LYS A 227 15.02 9.85 0.71
C LYS A 227 13.97 10.46 1.63
N ASP A 228 13.01 9.63 2.06
CA ASP A 228 11.98 10.01 3.03
C ASP A 228 12.30 9.42 4.40
N SER A 229 12.95 10.20 5.26
CA SER A 229 13.18 9.80 6.64
C SER A 229 11.92 10.06 7.47
N ASP A 230 11.20 9.00 7.82
CA ASP A 230 10.09 9.07 8.75
C ASP A 230 10.50 8.50 10.12
N ASN A 231 10.73 9.39 11.08
CA ASN A 231 11.15 8.99 12.43
C ASN A 231 9.99 8.55 13.32
N ARG A 232 8.75 8.50 12.79
CA ARG A 232 7.55 8.15 13.57
C ARG A 232 7.65 6.78 14.25
N PHE A 233 8.45 5.86 13.72
CA PHE A 233 8.72 4.57 14.37
C PHE A 233 9.37 4.75 15.74
N PHE A 234 10.50 5.48 15.85
CA PHE A 234 11.24 5.63 17.11
C PHE A 234 10.50 6.49 18.14
N SER A 235 9.67 7.42 17.68
CA SER A 235 8.79 8.21 18.56
C SER A 235 7.46 7.53 18.84
N HIS A 236 7.23 6.30 18.34
CA HIS A 236 5.96 5.62 18.51
C HIS A 236 5.76 5.21 19.97
N TRP A 237 4.55 5.39 20.49
CA TRP A 237 4.23 5.08 21.88
C TRP A 237 4.43 3.61 22.24
N VAL A 238 4.29 2.68 21.29
CA VAL A 238 4.60 1.24 21.49
C VAL A 238 6.10 1.03 21.78
N VAL A 239 6.99 1.76 21.10
CA VAL A 239 8.43 1.69 21.37
C VAL A 239 8.73 2.21 22.76
N GLU A 240 8.13 3.36 23.11
CA GLU A 240 8.28 3.97 24.43
C GLU A 240 7.68 3.09 25.55
N ASP A 241 6.60 2.35 25.27
CA ASP A 241 6.03 1.39 26.22
C ASP A 241 6.99 0.23 26.49
N ILE A 242 7.57 -0.40 25.46
CA ILE A 242 8.58 -1.45 25.63
C ILE A 242 9.78 -0.94 26.45
N LEU A 243 10.25 0.28 26.16
CA LEU A 243 11.32 0.91 26.95
C LEU A 243 10.89 1.18 28.39
N ASN A 244 9.64 1.58 28.64
CA ASN A 244 9.12 1.78 30.00
C ASN A 244 8.99 0.47 30.78
N PHE A 245 8.57 -0.63 30.13
CA PHE A 245 8.60 -1.95 30.72
C PHE A 245 10.03 -2.37 31.11
N MET A 246 11.01 -2.15 30.23
CA MET A 246 12.42 -2.42 30.55
C MET A 246 12.93 -1.51 31.68
N ARG A 247 12.61 -0.21 31.69
CA ARG A 247 13.02 0.71 32.78
C ARG A 247 12.52 0.25 34.16
N MET A 248 11.34 -0.37 34.22
CA MET A 248 10.80 -0.93 35.45
C MET A 248 11.59 -2.14 35.99
N THR A 249 12.35 -2.86 35.15
CA THR A 249 13.21 -3.97 35.62
C THR A 249 14.46 -3.46 36.34
N PHE A 250 14.94 -2.26 35.97
CA PHE A 250 16.07 -1.60 36.61
C PHE A 250 15.68 -0.90 37.91
N ASN A 251 14.55 -0.19 37.90
CA ASN A 251 14.05 0.55 39.05
C ASN A 251 12.54 0.44 39.15
N ASP A 252 12.09 -0.48 40.00
CA ASP A 252 10.68 -0.74 40.27
C ASP A 252 10.05 0.24 41.27
N LYS A 253 10.74 1.32 41.63
CA LYS A 253 10.25 2.39 42.53
C LYS A 253 9.65 3.57 41.75
N ARG A 254 9.73 3.53 40.42
CA ARG A 254 9.34 4.63 39.52
C ARG A 254 7.82 4.67 39.29
N VAL A 255 7.11 5.35 40.18
CA VAL A 255 5.65 5.58 40.07
C VAL A 255 5.28 6.27 38.75
N ASP A 256 6.11 7.20 38.28
CA ASP A 256 5.90 7.93 37.02
C ASP A 256 5.96 7.03 35.78
N ILE A 257 6.77 5.97 35.81
CA ILE A 257 6.86 5.00 34.72
C ILE A 257 5.69 4.03 34.80
N LEU A 258 5.37 3.52 35.99
CA LEU A 258 4.22 2.65 36.19
C LEU A 258 2.93 3.33 35.72
N ASP A 259 2.73 4.61 36.01
CA ASP A 259 1.57 5.39 35.58
C ASP A 259 1.35 5.35 34.06
N LYS A 260 2.42 5.33 33.26
CA LYS A 260 2.33 5.24 31.80
C LYS A 260 1.90 3.86 31.30
N ILE A 261 2.21 2.80 32.04
CA ILE A 261 2.03 1.41 31.60
C ILE A 261 0.99 0.61 32.41
N HIS A 262 0.44 1.14 33.51
CA HIS A 262 -0.43 0.39 34.44
C HIS A 262 -1.66 -0.29 33.80
N MET A 263 -2.19 0.29 32.72
CA MET A 263 -3.31 -0.27 31.95
C MET A 263 -2.87 -1.14 30.77
N LYS A 264 -1.57 -1.31 30.58
CA LYS A 264 -0.95 -1.95 29.41
C LYS A 264 -0.36 -3.32 29.72
N PHE A 265 -0.54 -3.83 30.92
CA PHE A 265 -0.21 -5.21 31.27
C PHE A 265 -1.29 -5.80 32.17
N ASN A 266 -1.18 -7.08 32.45
CA ASN A 266 -2.16 -7.84 33.21
C ASN A 266 -2.28 -7.42 34.69
N GLY A 267 -1.72 -6.30 35.16
CA GLY A 267 -1.85 -5.87 36.56
C GLY A 267 -3.26 -5.40 36.96
N TYR A 268 -4.12 -5.07 35.98
CA TYR A 268 -5.49 -4.57 36.19
C TYR A 268 -5.59 -3.37 37.15
N ILE A 269 -4.56 -2.51 37.19
CA ILE A 269 -4.52 -1.36 38.08
C ILE A 269 -5.42 -0.25 37.50
N THR A 270 -6.31 0.33 38.31
CA THR A 270 -7.18 1.44 37.88
C THR A 270 -6.51 2.80 38.04
N LYS A 271 -7.04 3.84 37.36
CA LYS A 271 -6.56 5.22 37.53
C LYS A 271 -6.69 5.72 38.98
N GLN A 272 -7.73 5.29 39.69
CA GLN A 272 -7.93 5.62 41.10
C GLN A 272 -6.86 4.97 41.99
N GLN A 273 -6.60 3.67 41.78
CA GLN A 273 -5.54 2.95 42.49
C GLN A 273 -4.15 3.55 42.22
N MET A 274 -3.90 4.03 40.99
CA MET A 274 -2.68 4.80 40.70
C MET A 274 -2.62 6.14 41.44
N ALA A 275 -3.75 6.84 41.62
CA ALA A 275 -3.78 8.08 42.39
C ALA A 275 -3.49 7.84 43.88
N GLU A 276 -4.01 6.75 44.45
CA GLU A 276 -3.69 6.31 45.82
C GLU A 276 -2.20 5.96 45.94
N LEU A 277 -1.64 5.22 44.98
CA LEU A 277 -0.21 4.90 44.95
C LEU A 277 0.68 6.16 44.90
N LYS A 278 0.28 7.17 44.12
CA LYS A 278 1.01 8.45 44.03
C LYS A 278 1.03 9.23 45.35
N ALA A 279 0.09 8.96 46.25
CA ALA A 279 0.07 9.58 47.58
C ALA A 279 1.03 8.91 48.57
N VAL A 280 1.48 7.68 48.29
CA VAL A 280 2.44 6.95 49.11
C VAL A 280 3.84 7.57 48.94
N ARG A 281 4.42 8.06 50.04
CA ARG A 281 5.74 8.69 50.07
C ARG A 281 6.76 7.82 50.80
N ASN A 282 7.19 6.76 50.14
CA ASN A 282 8.30 5.92 50.60
C ASN A 282 9.23 5.60 49.42
N ASN A 283 10.25 4.78 49.68
CA ASN A 283 11.23 4.35 48.67
C ASN A 283 11.15 2.84 48.42
N ASP A 284 9.96 2.27 48.56
CA ASP A 284 9.69 0.85 48.33
C ASP A 284 9.24 0.61 46.88
N SER A 285 9.20 -0.66 46.48
CA SER A 285 8.71 -1.06 45.16
C SER A 285 7.28 -0.57 44.95
N VAL A 286 6.96 -0.08 43.74
CA VAL A 286 5.58 0.28 43.39
C VAL A 286 4.63 -0.91 43.53
N PHE A 287 5.13 -2.14 43.31
CA PHE A 287 4.34 -3.35 43.46
C PHE A 287 4.06 -3.67 44.93
N ASP A 288 5.05 -3.48 45.82
CA ASP A 288 4.84 -3.67 47.26
C ASP A 288 3.89 -2.61 47.82
N ASN A 289 4.06 -1.36 47.39
CA ASN A 289 3.16 -0.28 47.79
C ASN A 289 1.71 -0.51 47.35
N LEU A 290 1.50 -1.01 46.13
CA LEU A 290 0.18 -1.40 45.67
C LEU A 290 -0.41 -2.52 46.53
N LEU A 291 0.39 -3.51 46.91
CA LEU A 291 -0.07 -4.65 47.70
C LEU A 291 -0.36 -4.30 49.16
N GLN A 292 0.28 -3.27 49.72
CA GLN A 292 0.19 -2.90 51.13
C GLN A 292 -0.73 -1.72 51.41
N PHE A 293 -0.70 -0.67 50.58
CA PHE A 293 -1.35 0.62 50.88
C PHE A 293 -2.57 0.94 50.02
N VAL A 294 -2.82 0.16 48.96
CA VAL A 294 -3.91 0.40 48.01
C VAL A 294 -4.97 -0.68 48.13
N GLN A 295 -6.24 -0.32 48.07
CA GLN A 295 -7.33 -1.29 48.14
C GLN A 295 -7.45 -2.08 46.83
N LEU A 296 -7.07 -3.37 46.88
CA LEU A 296 -7.06 -4.28 45.75
C LEU A 296 -8.09 -5.41 45.92
N LYS A 297 -8.65 -5.89 44.81
CA LYS A 297 -9.46 -7.13 44.77
C LYS A 297 -8.54 -8.35 44.78
N GLU A 298 -9.01 -9.50 45.27
CA GLU A 298 -8.19 -10.73 45.39
C GLU A 298 -7.53 -11.16 44.07
N TYR A 299 -8.26 -11.08 42.95
CA TYR A 299 -7.71 -11.40 41.65
C TYR A 299 -6.58 -10.44 41.23
N GLN A 300 -6.67 -9.15 41.61
CA GLN A 300 -5.63 -8.14 41.34
C GLN A 300 -4.38 -8.45 42.17
N VAL A 301 -4.55 -8.84 43.44
CA VAL A 301 -3.42 -9.21 44.32
C VAL A 301 -2.64 -10.39 43.74
N LYS A 302 -3.32 -11.47 43.34
CA LYS A 302 -2.69 -12.64 42.73
C LYS A 302 -1.91 -12.25 41.47
N GLN A 303 -2.52 -11.41 40.64
CA GLN A 303 -1.94 -11.04 39.36
C GLN A 303 -0.79 -10.03 39.49
N LEU A 304 -0.85 -9.10 40.43
CA LEU A 304 0.23 -8.16 40.73
C LEU A 304 1.45 -8.88 41.31
N LYS A 305 1.27 -9.89 42.17
CA LYS A 305 2.37 -10.76 42.63
C LYS A 305 3.06 -11.45 41.46
N LYS A 306 2.28 -12.05 40.54
CA LYS A 306 2.83 -12.65 39.32
C LYS A 306 3.57 -11.62 38.45
N CYS A 307 3.00 -10.43 38.26
CA CYS A 307 3.67 -9.37 37.48
C CYS A 307 4.98 -8.94 38.14
N LYS A 308 5.00 -8.76 39.47
CA LYS A 308 6.21 -8.44 40.23
C LYS A 308 7.31 -9.47 40.03
N GLU A 309 6.96 -10.76 40.09
CA GLU A 309 7.90 -11.85 39.80
C GLU A 309 8.45 -11.78 38.38
N ILE A 310 7.58 -11.56 37.38
CA ILE A 310 8.03 -11.41 35.99
C ILE A 310 8.98 -10.22 35.82
N PHE A 311 8.70 -9.05 36.41
CA PHE A 311 9.60 -7.90 36.36
C PHE A 311 10.96 -8.19 36.99
N ARG A 312 10.98 -8.95 38.09
CA ARG A 312 12.22 -9.41 38.73
C ARG A 312 12.98 -10.39 37.85
N ASP A 313 12.29 -11.35 37.25
CA ASP A 313 12.91 -12.41 36.44
C ASP A 313 13.40 -11.87 35.08
N MET A 314 12.80 -10.78 34.58
CA MET A 314 13.31 -10.04 33.42
C MET A 314 14.62 -9.28 33.72
N LYS A 315 15.04 -9.16 34.98
CA LYS A 315 16.28 -8.45 35.30
C LYS A 315 17.50 -9.24 34.80
N GLY A 316 18.25 -8.65 33.88
CA GLY A 316 19.50 -9.23 33.36
C GLY A 316 19.34 -10.27 32.25
N ILE A 317 18.12 -10.54 31.78
CA ILE A 317 17.92 -11.37 30.58
C ILE A 317 18.13 -10.55 29.31
N ALA A 318 18.44 -11.24 28.21
CA ALA A 318 18.60 -10.62 26.91
C ALA A 318 17.32 -9.87 26.47
N PRO A 319 17.46 -8.71 25.77
CA PRO A 319 16.33 -7.85 25.39
C PRO A 319 15.28 -8.56 24.53
N LEU A 320 15.68 -9.48 23.65
CA LEU A 320 14.73 -10.27 22.85
C LEU A 320 13.79 -11.09 23.73
N SER A 321 14.35 -11.79 24.71
CA SER A 321 13.57 -12.57 25.68
C SER A 321 12.67 -11.65 26.51
N ALA A 322 13.19 -10.52 26.97
CA ALA A 322 12.41 -9.53 27.72
C ALA A 322 11.21 -8.99 26.94
N ILE A 323 11.38 -8.67 25.65
CA ILE A 323 10.27 -8.24 24.78
C ILE A 323 9.20 -9.33 24.71
N ARG A 324 9.60 -10.61 24.57
CA ARG A 324 8.64 -11.74 24.56
C ARG A 324 7.90 -11.91 25.89
N TYR A 325 8.60 -11.78 27.02
CA TYR A 325 7.96 -11.75 28.34
C TYR A 325 6.94 -10.60 28.45
N ILE A 326 7.30 -9.40 27.97
CA ILE A 326 6.39 -8.24 27.96
C ILE A 326 5.14 -8.51 27.10
N ARG A 327 5.34 -9.02 25.88
CA ARG A 327 4.26 -9.29 24.93
C ARG A 327 3.28 -10.34 25.45
N TYR A 328 3.80 -11.48 25.90
CA TYR A 328 3.01 -12.68 26.13
C TYR A 328 2.70 -12.92 27.61
N GLU A 329 3.68 -12.81 28.50
CA GLU A 329 3.50 -13.12 29.93
C GLU A 329 2.88 -11.93 30.71
N LEU A 330 3.39 -10.72 30.49
CA LEU A 330 2.78 -9.50 31.01
C LEU A 330 1.49 -9.13 30.24
N GLY A 331 1.30 -9.69 29.05
CA GLY A 331 0.07 -9.55 28.25
C GLY A 331 -0.07 -8.21 27.53
N TYR A 332 1.04 -7.56 27.18
CA TYR A 332 1.00 -6.28 26.45
C TYR A 332 0.34 -6.43 25.08
N GLU A 333 0.55 -7.53 24.36
CA GLU A 333 -0.06 -7.74 23.05
C GLU A 333 -1.59 -7.82 23.14
N LYS A 334 -2.12 -8.53 24.15
CA LYS A 334 -3.56 -8.56 24.45
C LYS A 334 -4.11 -7.19 24.85
N ALA A 335 -3.30 -6.37 25.53
CA ALA A 335 -3.69 -4.99 25.83
C ALA A 335 -3.78 -4.14 24.56
N LEU A 336 -2.86 -4.34 23.60
CA LEU A 336 -2.92 -3.68 22.30
C LEU A 336 -4.13 -4.12 21.48
N GLU A 337 -4.49 -5.41 21.48
CA GLU A 337 -5.71 -5.92 20.85
C GLU A 337 -6.95 -5.17 21.34
N LYS A 338 -7.17 -5.15 22.66
CA LYS A 338 -8.29 -4.43 23.29
C LYS A 338 -8.28 -2.93 23.00
N MET A 339 -7.10 -2.31 23.01
CA MET A 339 -6.94 -0.90 22.66
C MET A 339 -7.28 -0.64 21.19
N SER A 340 -6.89 -1.56 20.31
CA SER A 340 -7.16 -1.51 18.88
C SER A 340 -8.64 -1.57 18.59
N GLU A 341 -9.35 -2.50 19.23
CA GLU A 341 -10.82 -2.65 19.13
C GLU A 341 -11.55 -1.40 19.62
N ARG A 342 -11.13 -0.85 20.77
CA ARG A 342 -11.80 0.31 21.39
C ARG A 342 -11.54 1.63 20.65
N LEU A 343 -10.31 1.83 20.15
CA LEU A 343 -9.87 3.11 19.59
C LEU A 343 -9.75 3.10 18.06
N GLY A 344 -9.99 1.96 17.41
CA GLY A 344 -9.91 1.83 15.96
C GLY A 344 -8.49 1.85 15.40
N PHE A 345 -7.47 1.49 16.19
CA PHE A 345 -6.11 1.35 15.67
C PHE A 345 -5.98 0.14 14.74
N ASN A 346 -4.94 0.12 13.91
CA ASN A 346 -4.59 -1.04 13.11
C ASN A 346 -3.69 -1.98 13.92
N LEU A 347 -4.26 -3.08 14.41
CA LEU A 347 -3.54 -4.08 15.21
C LEU A 347 -2.31 -4.65 14.49
N GLU A 348 -2.44 -4.94 13.19
CA GLU A 348 -1.33 -5.49 12.39
C GLU A 348 -0.13 -4.54 12.36
N TYR A 349 -0.39 -3.23 12.33
CA TYR A 349 0.65 -2.21 12.41
C TYR A 349 1.33 -2.17 13.78
N LEU A 350 0.56 -2.22 14.88
CA LEU A 350 1.10 -2.22 16.24
C LEU A 350 1.93 -3.47 16.53
N VAL A 351 1.42 -4.64 16.14
CA VAL A 351 2.15 -5.91 16.24
C VAL A 351 3.39 -5.89 15.33
N GLY A 352 3.31 -5.28 14.15
CA GLY A 352 4.46 -5.06 13.27
C GLY A 352 5.60 -4.28 13.95
N ILE A 353 5.28 -3.26 14.76
CA ILE A 353 6.28 -2.53 15.56
C ILE A 353 6.96 -3.48 16.56
N LEU A 354 6.18 -4.28 17.29
CA LEU A 354 6.72 -5.26 18.24
C LEU A 354 7.67 -6.26 17.57
N ASN A 355 7.30 -6.79 16.40
CA ASN A 355 8.16 -7.71 15.66
C ASN A 355 9.45 -7.05 15.19
N THR A 356 9.38 -5.78 14.75
CA THR A 356 10.58 -4.99 14.40
C THR A 356 11.48 -4.79 15.62
N LEU A 357 10.91 -4.54 16.81
CA LEU A 357 11.69 -4.42 18.05
C LEU A 357 12.37 -5.75 18.42
N GLU A 358 11.71 -6.90 18.24
CA GLU A 358 12.35 -8.20 18.40
C GLU A 358 13.52 -8.41 17.43
N GLU A 359 13.39 -8.00 16.17
CA GLU A 359 14.47 -8.08 15.18
C GLU A 359 15.66 -7.17 15.51
N ILE A 360 15.41 -5.99 16.05
CA ILE A 360 16.47 -5.09 16.49
C ILE A 360 17.18 -5.65 17.73
N ALA A 361 16.40 -6.22 18.66
CA ALA A 361 16.89 -6.84 19.89
C ALA A 361 17.64 -8.15 19.66
N ASP A 362 17.44 -8.79 18.50
CA ASP A 362 18.13 -10.02 18.15
C ASP A 362 19.65 -9.84 18.25
N THR A 363 20.34 -10.84 18.77
CA THR A 363 21.80 -10.88 19.07
C THR A 363 22.33 -9.85 20.07
N LEU A 364 21.51 -8.96 20.64
CA LEU A 364 21.93 -8.06 21.71
C LEU A 364 21.87 -8.80 23.07
N GLU A 365 22.81 -8.48 23.96
CA GLU A 365 22.94 -9.19 25.25
C GLU A 365 22.22 -8.45 26.38
N THR A 366 22.19 -7.11 26.32
CA THR A 366 21.65 -6.28 27.40
C THR A 366 20.53 -5.34 26.95
N MET A 367 19.63 -4.97 27.88
CA MET A 367 18.57 -3.98 27.60
C MET A 367 19.14 -2.58 27.35
N GLU A 368 20.32 -2.27 27.92
CA GLU A 368 21.03 -1.02 27.70
C GLU A 368 21.54 -0.94 26.26
N GLU A 369 22.19 -2.00 25.76
CA GLU A 369 22.58 -2.12 24.35
C GLU A 369 21.39 -1.94 23.41
N PHE A 370 20.23 -2.52 23.76
CA PHE A 370 19.02 -2.36 22.96
C PHE A 370 18.54 -0.90 22.90
N ALA A 371 18.49 -0.21 24.04
CA ALA A 371 18.13 1.21 24.09
C ALA A 371 19.13 2.06 23.29
N HIS A 372 20.43 1.79 23.42
CA HIS A 372 21.48 2.44 22.63
C HIS A 372 21.34 2.15 21.14
N ARG A 373 21.01 0.91 20.76
CA ARG A 373 20.80 0.50 19.37
C ARG A 373 19.64 1.26 18.73
N LEU A 374 18.50 1.37 19.42
CA LEU A 374 17.37 2.16 18.93
C LEU A 374 17.76 3.63 18.70
N LYS A 375 18.49 4.22 19.66
CA LYS A 375 18.93 5.61 19.53
C LYS A 375 19.95 5.81 18.41
N TYR A 376 20.84 4.84 18.24
CA TYR A 376 21.81 4.82 17.15
C TYR A 376 21.11 4.75 15.79
N LEU A 377 20.16 3.83 15.60
CA LEU A 377 19.41 3.71 14.36
C LEU A 377 18.60 4.97 14.04
N GLU A 378 17.96 5.59 15.04
CA GLU A 378 17.28 6.88 14.88
C GLU A 378 18.23 7.97 14.36
N THR A 379 19.44 8.02 14.91
CA THR A 379 20.48 8.99 14.53
C THR A 379 21.04 8.70 13.14
N LEU A 380 21.29 7.43 12.83
CA LEU A 380 21.76 6.96 11.53
C LEU A 380 20.77 7.33 10.42
N MET A 381 19.47 7.12 10.65
CA MET A 381 18.42 7.52 9.70
C MET A 381 18.43 9.02 9.42
N LYS A 382 18.54 9.86 10.45
CA LYS A 382 18.60 11.32 10.30
C LYS A 382 19.84 11.76 9.54
N ASN A 383 20.99 11.14 9.81
CA ASN A 383 22.27 11.49 9.21
C ASN A 383 22.43 10.95 7.78
N SER A 384 21.72 9.88 7.41
CA SER A 384 21.78 9.28 6.06
C SER A 384 21.52 10.31 4.95
N LYS A 385 20.71 11.34 5.21
CA LYS A 385 20.42 12.42 4.25
C LYS A 385 21.66 13.16 3.73
N ARG A 386 22.72 13.23 4.54
CA ARG A 386 23.98 13.88 4.15
C ARG A 386 24.77 13.07 3.12
N GLN A 387 24.51 11.76 3.04
CA GLN A 387 25.21 10.83 2.16
C GLN A 387 24.55 10.72 0.78
N LYS A 388 23.57 11.57 0.44
CA LYS A 388 22.79 11.50 -0.83
C LYS A 388 23.67 11.37 -2.08
N ASN A 389 24.82 12.02 -2.09
CA ASN A 389 25.75 12.03 -3.22
C ASN A 389 26.95 11.11 -3.02
N GLU A 390 26.96 10.23 -2.02
CA GLU A 390 28.04 9.27 -1.73
C GLU A 390 27.77 7.91 -2.38
N ASN A 391 28.72 6.97 -2.32
CA ASN A 391 28.54 5.61 -2.86
C ASN A 391 27.65 4.77 -1.94
N VAL A 392 26.33 5.02 -1.95
CA VAL A 392 25.38 4.43 -1.00
C VAL A 392 24.11 3.92 -1.68
N VAL A 393 23.46 2.92 -1.07
CA VAL A 393 22.20 2.36 -1.56
C VAL A 393 21.06 3.32 -1.27
N THR A 394 20.18 3.56 -2.25
CA THR A 394 19.01 4.42 -2.03
C THR A 394 17.83 3.62 -1.49
N LEU A 395 17.31 4.01 -0.34
CA LEU A 395 16.05 3.52 0.24
C LEU A 395 14.97 4.58 0.04
N SER A 396 13.85 4.21 -0.58
CA SER A 396 12.79 5.18 -0.93
C SER A 396 11.42 4.52 -0.96
N THR A 397 10.38 5.29 -0.72
CA THR A 397 9.03 4.83 -1.06
C THR A 397 8.82 4.84 -2.57
N PHE A 398 7.85 4.09 -3.07
CA PHE A 398 7.41 4.21 -4.47
C PHE A 398 7.08 5.67 -4.84
N HIS A 399 6.40 6.40 -3.94
CA HIS A 399 6.02 7.79 -4.16
C HIS A 399 7.24 8.71 -4.31
N SER A 400 8.14 8.70 -3.34
CA SER A 400 9.32 9.58 -3.41
C SER A 400 10.35 9.14 -4.43
N SER A 401 10.27 7.91 -4.96
CA SER A 401 11.15 7.48 -6.04
C SER A 401 10.87 8.21 -7.36
N LYS A 402 9.72 8.89 -7.50
CA LYS A 402 9.37 9.66 -8.69
C LYS A 402 10.46 10.68 -9.04
N GLY A 403 10.73 10.80 -10.34
CA GLY A 403 11.83 11.61 -10.89
C GLY A 403 13.24 11.02 -10.73
N LEU A 404 13.41 9.89 -10.03
CA LEU A 404 14.71 9.21 -9.90
C LEU A 404 14.87 8.05 -10.87
N GLU A 405 16.10 7.56 -11.00
CA GLU A 405 16.44 6.42 -11.84
C GLU A 405 17.71 5.72 -11.35
N PHE A 406 17.71 4.39 -11.42
CA PHE A 406 18.78 3.54 -10.89
C PHE A 406 19.08 2.39 -11.83
N LYS A 407 20.34 1.96 -11.87
CA LYS A 407 20.73 0.81 -12.71
C LYS A 407 20.03 -0.46 -12.25
N ARG A 408 19.91 -0.65 -10.93
CA ARG A 408 19.30 -1.80 -10.26
C ARG A 408 18.22 -1.33 -9.28
N VAL A 409 17.03 -1.90 -9.40
CA VAL A 409 15.91 -1.62 -8.49
C VAL A 409 15.38 -2.93 -7.93
N TYR A 410 15.21 -2.96 -6.61
CA TYR A 410 14.51 -4.01 -5.89
C TYR A 410 13.21 -3.43 -5.34
N MET A 411 12.07 -3.89 -5.82
CA MET A 411 10.76 -3.55 -5.25
C MET A 411 10.38 -4.64 -4.25
N ILE A 412 10.10 -4.26 -3.00
CA ILE A 412 9.94 -5.19 -1.89
C ILE A 412 8.54 -5.12 -1.28
N ASP A 413 8.22 -6.10 -0.44
CA ASP A 413 6.93 -6.21 0.26
C ASP A 413 5.73 -6.20 -0.70
N LEU A 414 5.89 -6.87 -1.85
CA LEU A 414 4.86 -6.94 -2.89
C LEU A 414 3.80 -7.98 -2.54
N VAL A 415 3.05 -7.68 -1.48
CA VAL A 415 1.98 -8.50 -0.92
C VAL A 415 0.65 -7.75 -0.93
N ASP A 416 -0.45 -8.51 -1.03
CA ASP A 416 -1.81 -8.00 -0.96
C ASP A 416 -2.07 -7.36 0.40
N GLY A 417 -2.73 -6.20 0.40
CA GLY A 417 -2.90 -5.34 1.56
C GLY A 417 -1.78 -4.32 1.79
N MET A 418 -0.63 -4.45 1.12
CA MET A 418 0.37 -3.38 0.99
C MET A 418 0.31 -2.71 -0.37
N ILE A 419 0.37 -3.49 -1.45
CA ILE A 419 0.28 -2.99 -2.83
C ILE A 419 -0.51 -4.00 -3.67
N PRO A 420 -1.78 -3.73 -4.00
CA PRO A 420 -2.60 -2.61 -3.53
C PRO A 420 -2.86 -2.69 -2.01
N SER A 421 -3.13 -1.54 -1.41
CA SER A 421 -3.50 -1.45 0.01
C SER A 421 -4.91 -1.99 0.25
N LYS A 422 -5.21 -2.37 1.51
CA LYS A 422 -6.56 -2.87 1.87
C LYS A 422 -7.68 -1.87 1.52
N ALA A 423 -7.40 -0.57 1.62
CA ALA A 423 -8.35 0.48 1.25
C ALA A 423 -8.58 0.54 -0.27
N GLU A 424 -7.52 0.42 -1.06
CA GLU A 424 -7.59 0.38 -2.52
C GLU A 424 -8.38 -0.85 -3.00
N THR A 425 -8.10 -2.03 -2.44
CA THR A 425 -8.85 -3.26 -2.76
C THR A 425 -10.32 -3.15 -2.37
N LYS A 426 -10.61 -2.70 -1.14
CA LYS A 426 -12.01 -2.54 -0.68
C LYS A 426 -12.78 -1.57 -1.57
N SER A 427 -12.17 -0.43 -1.90
CA SER A 427 -12.81 0.57 -2.78
C SER A 427 -13.11 0.01 -4.16
N TYR A 428 -12.22 -0.84 -4.70
CA TYR A 428 -12.41 -1.51 -5.98
C TYR A 428 -13.58 -2.50 -5.94
N ASP A 429 -13.68 -3.29 -4.87
CA ASP A 429 -14.78 -4.24 -4.66
C ASP A 429 -16.14 -3.53 -4.50
N GLU A 430 -16.13 -2.31 -3.97
CA GLU A 430 -17.30 -1.42 -3.84
C GLU A 430 -17.64 -0.69 -5.16
N GLY A 431 -16.89 -0.94 -6.25
CA GLY A 431 -17.14 -0.40 -7.59
C GLY A 431 -16.44 0.92 -7.90
N ASN A 432 -15.64 1.47 -6.98
CA ASN A 432 -14.78 2.62 -7.25
C ASN A 432 -13.38 2.17 -7.69
N HIS A 433 -13.10 2.30 -8.97
CA HIS A 433 -11.85 1.85 -9.59
C HIS A 433 -10.68 2.85 -9.49
N GLU A 434 -10.92 4.11 -9.09
CA GLU A 434 -9.91 5.18 -9.15
C GLU A 434 -8.68 4.89 -8.28
N LEU A 435 -8.90 4.45 -7.04
CA LEU A 435 -7.81 4.14 -6.10
C LEU A 435 -6.98 2.94 -6.56
N MET A 436 -7.61 1.96 -7.22
CA MET A 436 -6.90 0.83 -7.81
C MET A 436 -6.05 1.26 -9.00
N GLU A 437 -6.59 2.13 -9.87
CA GLU A 437 -5.81 2.68 -10.98
C GLU A 437 -4.59 3.47 -10.48
N GLU A 438 -4.74 4.24 -9.38
CA GLU A 438 -3.61 4.91 -8.74
C GLU A 438 -2.57 3.92 -8.19
N ALA A 439 -2.99 2.83 -7.57
CA ALA A 439 -2.10 1.77 -7.11
C ALA A 439 -1.31 1.13 -8.27
N VAL A 440 -1.95 0.95 -9.43
CA VAL A 440 -1.31 0.50 -10.67
C VAL A 440 -0.29 1.53 -11.17
N ARG A 441 -0.63 2.83 -11.20
CA ARG A 441 0.32 3.91 -11.56
C ARG A 441 1.52 3.93 -10.61
N LEU A 442 1.29 3.74 -9.31
CA LEU A 442 2.34 3.69 -8.31
C LEU A 442 3.31 2.52 -8.53
N PHE A 443 2.77 1.33 -8.82
CA PHE A 443 3.58 0.16 -9.15
C PHE A 443 4.37 0.39 -10.46
N TYR A 444 3.73 0.95 -11.48
CA TYR A 444 4.36 1.33 -12.75
C TYR A 444 5.51 2.34 -12.56
N VAL A 445 5.32 3.37 -11.73
CA VAL A 445 6.38 4.33 -11.37
C VAL A 445 7.58 3.60 -10.78
N GLY A 446 7.35 2.68 -9.83
CA GLY A 446 8.40 1.86 -9.22
C GLY A 446 9.20 1.05 -10.24
N MET A 447 8.51 0.36 -11.17
CA MET A 447 9.15 -0.42 -12.23
C MET A 447 10.02 0.46 -13.14
N THR A 448 9.50 1.61 -13.55
CA THR A 448 10.17 2.53 -14.49
C THR A 448 11.31 3.33 -13.89
N ARG A 449 11.63 3.13 -12.60
CA ARG A 449 12.86 3.65 -11.99
C ARG A 449 14.09 2.83 -12.40
N ALA A 450 13.90 1.59 -12.84
CA ALA A 450 14.97 0.68 -13.20
C ALA A 450 15.49 0.91 -14.62
N LYS A 451 16.81 1.04 -14.78
CA LYS A 451 17.47 1.11 -16.09
C LYS A 451 17.71 -0.28 -16.68
N GLN A 452 18.32 -1.19 -15.91
CA GLN A 452 18.82 -2.46 -16.45
C GLN A 452 18.38 -3.70 -15.67
N HIS A 453 18.18 -3.59 -14.36
CA HIS A 453 17.86 -4.72 -13.49
C HIS A 453 16.69 -4.37 -12.59
N LEU A 454 15.64 -5.18 -12.64
CA LEU A 454 14.44 -5.03 -11.82
C LEU A 454 14.12 -6.37 -11.15
N GLU A 455 14.09 -6.38 -9.82
CA GLU A 455 13.57 -7.49 -9.04
C GLU A 455 12.32 -7.09 -8.28
N LEU A 456 11.32 -7.96 -8.34
CA LEU A 456 10.04 -7.80 -7.67
C LEU A 456 9.91 -8.91 -6.62
N LEU A 457 9.96 -8.53 -5.35
CA LEU A 457 10.06 -9.44 -4.22
C LEU A 457 8.77 -9.49 -3.40
N SER A 458 8.30 -10.70 -3.14
CA SER A 458 7.16 -11.01 -2.27
C SER A 458 7.53 -12.09 -1.26
N TYR A 459 6.61 -12.42 -0.35
CA TYR A 459 6.77 -13.51 0.59
C TYR A 459 5.44 -14.21 0.93
N GLU A 460 5.52 -15.42 1.49
CA GLU A 460 4.36 -16.23 1.89
C GLU A 460 3.82 -15.87 3.27
N LYS A 461 4.69 -15.43 4.20
CA LYS A 461 4.32 -15.10 5.56
C LYS A 461 4.91 -13.76 5.99
N LYS A 462 4.08 -12.94 6.63
CA LYS A 462 4.50 -11.70 7.30
C LYS A 462 4.33 -11.88 8.79
N ASN A 463 5.38 -11.70 9.57
CA ASN A 463 5.29 -11.88 11.04
C ASN A 463 4.67 -13.23 11.47
N GLY A 464 4.91 -14.29 10.69
CA GLY A 464 4.34 -15.63 10.93
C GLY A 464 2.91 -15.85 10.39
N SER A 465 2.17 -14.79 10.07
CA SER A 465 0.84 -14.88 9.47
C SER A 465 0.92 -15.07 7.94
N PRO A 466 0.15 -16.00 7.35
CA PRO A 466 0.07 -16.14 5.90
C PRO A 466 -0.42 -14.86 5.23
N VAL A 467 0.22 -14.50 4.13
CA VAL A 467 -0.19 -13.37 3.29
C VAL A 467 -0.33 -13.80 1.84
N LYS A 468 -1.25 -13.14 1.14
CA LYS A 468 -1.39 -13.31 -0.30
C LYS A 468 -0.36 -12.44 -1.00
N GLU A 469 0.15 -12.96 -2.11
CA GLU A 469 1.01 -12.19 -2.99
C GLU A 469 0.21 -11.07 -3.68
N SER A 470 0.88 -9.95 -3.98
CA SER A 470 0.26 -8.86 -4.74
C SER A 470 -0.33 -9.37 -6.07
N PRO A 471 -1.58 -9.03 -6.42
CA PRO A 471 -2.15 -9.35 -7.72
C PRO A 471 -1.35 -8.76 -8.89
N PHE A 472 -0.63 -7.65 -8.66
CA PHE A 472 0.23 -7.03 -9.65
C PHE A 472 1.41 -7.92 -10.06
N LEU A 473 1.92 -8.76 -9.16
CA LEU A 473 2.96 -9.73 -9.50
C LEU A 473 2.46 -10.82 -10.43
N SER A 474 1.25 -11.35 -10.18
CA SER A 474 0.61 -12.32 -11.05
C SER A 474 0.44 -11.76 -12.47
N ASN A 475 0.07 -10.48 -12.57
CA ASN A 475 -0.01 -9.77 -13.84
C ASN A 475 1.35 -9.65 -14.55
N ILE A 476 2.41 -9.30 -13.82
CA ILE A 476 3.76 -9.24 -14.40
C ILE A 476 4.24 -10.62 -14.84
N ARG A 477 4.00 -11.69 -14.07
CA ARG A 477 4.37 -13.05 -14.48
C ARG A 477 3.74 -13.44 -15.81
N GLN A 478 2.45 -13.13 -16.00
CA GLN A 478 1.74 -13.36 -17.26
C GLN A 478 2.32 -12.56 -18.43
N ILE A 479 2.90 -11.38 -18.16
CA ILE A 479 3.52 -10.52 -19.18
C ILE A 479 4.93 -11.03 -19.57
N ILE A 480 5.77 -11.38 -18.59
CA ILE A 480 7.17 -11.77 -18.83
C ILE A 480 7.30 -13.22 -19.28
N ALA A 481 6.40 -14.08 -18.82
CA ALA A 481 6.32 -15.49 -19.14
C ALA A 481 4.85 -15.80 -19.42
N PRO A 482 4.29 -15.32 -20.55
CA PRO A 482 2.96 -15.72 -20.95
C PRO A 482 2.94 -17.23 -20.96
N VAL A 483 2.00 -17.82 -20.21
CA VAL A 483 1.77 -19.25 -20.26
C VAL A 483 1.60 -19.54 -21.75
N LYS A 484 2.49 -20.33 -22.34
CA LYS A 484 2.21 -20.94 -23.64
C LYS A 484 0.93 -21.69 -23.38
N GLU A 485 -0.20 -21.13 -23.80
CA GLU A 485 -1.41 -21.91 -23.95
C GLU A 485 -0.95 -23.13 -24.74
N LYS A 486 -0.92 -24.30 -24.09
CA LYS A 486 -1.10 -25.54 -24.83
C LYS A 486 -2.32 -25.24 -25.67
N ALA A 487 -2.17 -25.26 -26.99
CA ALA A 487 -3.22 -24.95 -27.96
C ALA A 487 -4.55 -25.58 -27.52
N GLN A 488 -5.33 -24.80 -26.80
CA GLN A 488 -6.67 -25.08 -26.31
C GLN A 488 -7.46 -23.78 -26.38
N LEU A 489 -7.23 -22.98 -27.43
CA LEU A 489 -8.06 -21.85 -27.81
C LEU A 489 -7.98 -21.67 -29.33
N ASN A 490 -8.52 -22.65 -30.04
CA ASN A 490 -9.35 -22.39 -31.22
C ASN A 490 -10.77 -22.90 -30.90
N ALA A 491 -11.42 -22.31 -29.89
CA ALA A 491 -12.83 -22.59 -29.61
C ALA A 491 -13.56 -21.51 -28.79
N VAL A 492 -13.10 -20.24 -28.75
CA VAL A 492 -13.93 -19.16 -28.17
C VAL A 492 -13.74 -17.85 -28.95
N ALA A 493 -13.95 -17.90 -30.26
CA ALA A 493 -14.20 -16.72 -31.09
C ALA A 493 -15.17 -17.10 -32.21
N ASN A 494 -16.40 -17.42 -31.81
CA ASN A 494 -17.63 -17.08 -32.53
C ASN A 494 -18.79 -17.61 -31.70
N LYS A 495 -19.42 -16.73 -30.91
CA LYS A 495 -20.88 -16.84 -30.69
C LYS A 495 -21.55 -16.52 -32.02
N SER A 496 -21.42 -17.40 -33.01
CA SER A 496 -22.42 -17.54 -34.04
C SER A 496 -23.68 -18.01 -33.31
N LYS A 497 -24.70 -17.14 -33.24
CA LYS A 497 -26.07 -17.54 -32.94
C LYS A 497 -26.35 -18.80 -33.76
N VAL A 498 -26.49 -19.95 -33.10
CA VAL A 498 -26.99 -21.15 -33.77
C VAL A 498 -28.39 -20.76 -34.27
N PRO A 499 -28.67 -20.81 -35.59
CA PRO A 499 -29.99 -20.48 -36.10
C PRO A 499 -31.02 -21.41 -35.44
N SER A 500 -32.07 -20.81 -34.89
CA SER A 500 -33.19 -21.53 -34.24
C SER A 500 -33.66 -22.67 -35.14
N ASN A 501 -33.64 -23.91 -34.62
CA ASN A 501 -34.15 -25.07 -35.34
C ASN A 501 -35.68 -25.11 -35.23
N PRO A 502 -36.45 -24.93 -36.33
CA PRO A 502 -37.90 -25.04 -36.27
C PRO A 502 -38.35 -26.49 -35.98
N ASN A 503 -37.56 -27.47 -36.43
CA ASN A 503 -37.89 -28.91 -36.38
C ASN A 503 -37.18 -29.64 -35.23
N GLY A 504 -36.51 -28.90 -34.34
CA GLY A 504 -35.84 -29.48 -33.19
C GLY A 504 -36.85 -29.97 -32.15
N ILE A 505 -36.64 -31.16 -31.59
CA ILE A 505 -37.41 -31.69 -30.47
C ILE A 505 -37.19 -30.81 -29.25
N LYS A 506 -38.28 -30.20 -28.75
CA LYS A 506 -38.25 -29.27 -27.61
C LYS A 506 -38.87 -29.83 -26.33
N ASP A 507 -39.51 -30.99 -26.43
CA ASP A 507 -40.11 -31.66 -25.29
C ASP A 507 -39.51 -33.07 -25.15
N ARG A 508 -39.13 -33.40 -23.93
CA ARG A 508 -38.63 -34.73 -23.55
C ARG A 508 -39.64 -35.82 -23.87
N SER A 509 -40.94 -35.53 -23.83
CA SER A 509 -42.02 -36.49 -24.12
C SER A 509 -41.96 -37.07 -25.55
N GLN A 510 -41.24 -36.41 -26.47
CA GLN A 510 -41.09 -36.83 -27.86
C GLN A 510 -39.89 -37.78 -28.08
N LEU A 511 -39.05 -37.98 -27.06
CA LEU A 511 -37.89 -38.88 -27.11
C LEU A 511 -38.28 -40.23 -26.55
N VAL A 512 -38.08 -41.29 -27.34
CA VAL A 512 -38.40 -42.67 -26.98
C VAL A 512 -37.18 -43.54 -27.24
N GLU A 513 -36.82 -44.41 -26.31
CA GLU A 513 -35.75 -45.40 -26.51
C GLU A 513 -36.10 -46.33 -27.69
N GLY A 514 -35.11 -46.63 -28.53
CA GLY A 514 -35.25 -47.38 -29.77
C GLY A 514 -35.70 -46.57 -31.00
N LYS A 515 -35.99 -45.26 -30.85
CA LYS A 515 -36.30 -44.41 -32.01
C LYS A 515 -35.04 -43.86 -32.68
N MET A 516 -35.12 -43.77 -34.01
CA MET A 516 -34.15 -43.07 -34.83
C MET A 516 -34.38 -41.56 -34.75
N ILE A 517 -33.30 -40.83 -34.56
CA ILE A 517 -33.26 -39.37 -34.52
C ILE A 517 -32.09 -38.87 -35.33
N LYS A 518 -32.15 -37.60 -35.73
CA LYS A 518 -31.04 -36.93 -36.41
C LYS A 518 -30.47 -35.86 -35.51
N HIS A 519 -29.21 -36.03 -35.09
CA HIS A 519 -28.47 -35.01 -34.36
C HIS A 519 -27.77 -34.08 -35.36
N ARG A 520 -27.96 -32.75 -35.22
CA ARG A 520 -27.41 -31.74 -36.16
C ARG A 520 -25.92 -31.88 -36.47
N VAL A 521 -25.14 -32.35 -35.50
CA VAL A 521 -23.67 -32.52 -35.62
C VAL A 521 -23.25 -33.94 -35.97
N PHE A 522 -23.97 -34.95 -35.47
CA PHE A 522 -23.51 -36.35 -35.52
C PHE A 522 -24.28 -37.21 -36.52
N GLY A 523 -25.32 -36.65 -37.16
CA GLY A 523 -26.13 -37.36 -38.15
C GLY A 523 -27.20 -38.24 -37.50
N HIS A 524 -27.61 -39.29 -38.21
CA HIS A 524 -28.65 -40.21 -37.75
C HIS A 524 -28.09 -41.16 -36.69
N GLY A 525 -28.85 -41.36 -35.62
CA GLY A 525 -28.51 -42.29 -34.55
C GLY A 525 -29.76 -42.79 -33.84
N GLU A 526 -29.64 -43.93 -33.17
CA GLU A 526 -30.71 -44.56 -32.41
C GLU A 526 -30.56 -44.21 -30.93
N ILE A 527 -31.66 -43.81 -30.29
CA ILE A 527 -31.64 -43.55 -28.84
C ILE A 527 -31.59 -44.89 -28.12
N THR A 528 -30.47 -45.19 -27.47
CA THR A 528 -30.32 -46.45 -26.73
C THR A 528 -30.79 -46.34 -25.29
N HIS A 529 -30.68 -45.15 -24.68
CA HIS A 529 -31.13 -44.93 -23.31
C HIS A 529 -31.45 -43.45 -23.01
N ILE A 530 -32.49 -43.17 -22.22
CA ILE A 530 -32.88 -41.83 -21.77
C ILE A 530 -32.85 -41.76 -20.24
N GLY A 531 -31.77 -41.21 -19.69
CA GLY A 531 -31.62 -40.93 -18.26
C GLY A 531 -32.25 -39.60 -17.83
N GLN A 532 -32.17 -39.25 -16.54
CA GLN A 532 -32.74 -37.99 -16.03
C GLN A 532 -32.04 -36.75 -16.59
N GLU A 533 -30.71 -36.76 -16.67
CA GLU A 533 -29.90 -35.62 -17.13
C GLU A 533 -29.16 -35.88 -18.46
N SER A 534 -29.15 -37.11 -18.94
CA SER A 534 -28.39 -37.52 -20.12
C SER A 534 -29.18 -38.42 -21.06
N ILE A 535 -28.85 -38.38 -22.34
CA ILE A 535 -29.36 -39.27 -23.38
C ILE A 535 -28.19 -39.97 -24.07
N ASP A 536 -28.29 -41.29 -24.21
CA ASP A 536 -27.30 -42.12 -24.89
C ASP A 536 -27.83 -42.44 -26.30
N ILE A 537 -27.03 -42.12 -27.31
CA ILE A 537 -27.38 -42.30 -28.72
C ILE A 537 -26.26 -43.07 -29.41
N GLN A 538 -26.65 -44.14 -30.09
CA GLN A 538 -25.78 -44.94 -30.94
C GLN A 538 -25.76 -44.34 -32.35
N PHE A 539 -24.61 -43.78 -32.73
CA PHE A 539 -24.33 -43.36 -34.10
C PHE A 539 -23.53 -44.45 -34.83
N PRO A 540 -23.53 -44.48 -36.17
CA PRO A 540 -22.82 -45.49 -36.97
C PRO A 540 -21.32 -45.61 -36.67
N SER A 541 -20.68 -44.52 -36.23
CA SER A 541 -19.24 -44.44 -35.97
C SER A 541 -18.86 -44.37 -34.49
N SER A 542 -19.82 -44.15 -33.58
CA SER A 542 -19.54 -44.07 -32.13
C SER A 542 -20.81 -44.06 -31.27
N ASN A 543 -20.67 -44.48 -30.01
CA ASN A 543 -21.66 -44.22 -28.97
C ASN A 543 -21.39 -42.89 -28.27
N LYS A 544 -22.43 -42.08 -28.10
CA LYS A 544 -22.32 -40.77 -27.45
C LYS A 544 -23.35 -40.63 -26.35
N LYS A 545 -22.86 -40.27 -25.17
CA LYS A 545 -23.64 -39.80 -24.03
C LYS A 545 -23.70 -38.28 -24.06
N LEU A 546 -24.89 -37.72 -24.23
CA LEU A 546 -25.11 -36.27 -24.39
C LEU A 546 -25.98 -35.73 -23.25
N SER A 547 -25.83 -34.44 -22.94
CA SER A 547 -26.69 -33.74 -21.98
C SER A 547 -28.09 -33.56 -22.56
N LEU A 548 -29.10 -34.09 -21.88
CA LEU A 548 -30.49 -34.06 -22.35
C LEU A 548 -31.02 -32.62 -22.38
N SER A 549 -30.72 -31.81 -21.36
CA SER A 549 -31.15 -30.42 -21.27
C SER A 549 -30.55 -29.57 -22.39
N THR A 550 -29.27 -29.76 -22.69
CA THR A 550 -28.57 -29.03 -23.76
C THR A 550 -29.11 -29.41 -25.15
N CYS A 551 -29.38 -30.70 -25.38
CA CYS A 551 -29.95 -31.18 -26.64
C CYS A 551 -31.33 -30.56 -26.92
N ILE A 552 -32.16 -30.40 -25.88
CA ILE A 552 -33.50 -29.82 -25.97
C ILE A 552 -33.43 -28.28 -26.10
N GLU A 553 -32.68 -27.61 -25.24
CA GLU A 553 -32.57 -26.13 -25.20
C GLU A 553 -32.00 -25.59 -26.51
N MET A 554 -31.02 -26.29 -27.09
CA MET A 554 -30.38 -25.89 -28.35
C MET A 554 -31.04 -26.51 -29.60
N GLY A 555 -32.09 -27.32 -29.46
CA GLY A 555 -32.83 -27.93 -30.56
C GLY A 555 -31.95 -28.80 -31.47
N LEU A 556 -31.07 -29.61 -30.87
CA LEU A 556 -30.03 -30.38 -31.59
C LEU A 556 -30.53 -31.69 -32.17
N LEU A 557 -31.70 -32.17 -31.75
CA LEU A 557 -32.31 -33.43 -32.16
C LEU A 557 -33.53 -33.17 -33.04
N GLU A 558 -33.61 -33.81 -34.19
CA GLU A 558 -34.78 -33.77 -35.09
C GLU A 558 -35.40 -35.18 -35.16
N PRO A 559 -36.74 -35.30 -35.20
CA PRO A 559 -37.38 -36.58 -35.49
C PRO A 559 -37.04 -36.99 -36.92
N VAL A 560 -36.85 -38.29 -37.12
CA VAL A 560 -36.72 -38.91 -38.43
C VAL A 560 -38.06 -39.59 -38.69
N ASP A 561 -38.73 -39.20 -39.78
CA ASP A 561 -39.99 -39.81 -40.20
C ASP A 561 -39.83 -41.30 -40.56
#